data_AF-G0H147-F1
#
_entry.id   AF-G0H147-F1
#
_cell.length_a   1.000
_cell.length_b   1.000
_cell.length_c   1.000
_cell.angle_alpha   90.00
_cell.angle_beta   90.00
_cell.angle_gamma   90.00
#
_symmetry.space_group_name_H-M   'P 1'
#
loop_
_entity.id
_entity.type
_entity.pdbx_description
1 polymer ?
#
loop_
_entity_poly.entity_id
_entity_poly.type
_entity_poly.pdbx_seq_one_letter_code
_entity_poly.pdbx_strand_id
1 'polypeptide(L)'
;MVVIGEKFPDVEVITTHGKLKLPEHYIESGKWFVLFSHPGDFTPVCTTEFVAFQKRYDQFRELNTELIGLSIDQVFSHIKWVEWIKEKLDVDIEFPIIADDRGELAVKLGMISPYKGNNTVRAVFVVDATGTIRAIIYYPQEVGRNMDEIVRLVKALQTADKGYATPANWPNNDFLNEKVIVPPANNMDARKKRLEACKSGELQGYDWWFCYTDLKE
;
A
#
# COMPACT_ATOMS: atom_id res chain seq x y z
N MET A 1 4.84 1.69 -18.04
CA MET A 1 5.45 1.73 -16.70
C MET A 1 4.89 2.96 -16.01
N VAL A 2 4.25 2.76 -14.85
CA VAL A 2 3.59 3.83 -14.10
C VAL A 2 4.51 4.36 -13.00
N VAL A 3 4.30 5.59 -12.56
CA VAL A 3 5.07 6.21 -11.47
C VAL A 3 4.17 6.73 -10.35
N ILE A 4 4.77 6.97 -9.19
CA ILE A 4 4.08 7.58 -8.05
C ILE A 4 3.54 8.96 -8.47
N GLY A 5 2.29 9.25 -8.09
CA GLY A 5 1.58 10.49 -8.44
C GLY A 5 0.70 10.36 -9.69
N GLU A 6 0.86 9.32 -10.50
CA GLU A 6 -0.06 9.04 -11.61
C GLU A 6 -1.38 8.44 -11.11
N LYS A 7 -2.43 8.61 -11.92
CA LYS A 7 -3.69 7.88 -11.71
C LYS A 7 -3.49 6.41 -12.02
N PHE A 8 -4.08 5.56 -11.18
CA PHE A 8 -4.20 4.15 -11.45
C PHE A 8 -4.99 3.96 -12.76
N PRO A 9 -4.54 3.07 -13.66
CA PRO A 9 -5.16 2.93 -14.96
C PRO A 9 -6.61 2.46 -14.86
N ASP A 10 -7.49 3.07 -15.66
CA ASP A 10 -8.84 2.55 -15.88
C ASP A 10 -8.77 1.17 -16.54
N VAL A 11 -9.31 0.15 -15.87
CA VAL A 11 -9.29 -1.24 -16.31
C VAL A 11 -10.47 -2.02 -15.72
N GLU A 12 -11.07 -2.89 -16.53
CA GLU A 12 -12.00 -3.92 -16.04
C GLU A 12 -11.20 -5.21 -15.80
N VAL A 13 -11.34 -5.78 -14.61
CA VAL A 13 -10.62 -6.99 -14.18
C VAL A 13 -11.61 -8.07 -13.75
N ILE A 14 -11.24 -9.33 -13.98
CA ILE A 14 -11.97 -10.50 -13.47
C ILE A 14 -11.33 -10.90 -12.14
N THR A 15 -12.14 -11.09 -11.11
CA THR A 15 -11.67 -11.51 -9.79
C THR A 15 -12.44 -12.70 -9.27
N THR A 16 -11.96 -13.29 -8.17
CA THR A 16 -12.71 -14.28 -7.37
C THR A 16 -14.08 -13.77 -6.89
N HIS A 17 -14.29 -12.46 -6.82
CA HIS A 17 -15.57 -11.84 -6.43
C HIS A 17 -16.38 -11.32 -7.63
N GLY A 18 -16.02 -11.74 -8.83
CA GLY A 18 -16.63 -11.27 -10.07
C GLY A 18 -15.86 -10.13 -10.71
N LYS A 19 -16.51 -9.44 -11.66
CA LYS A 19 -15.89 -8.35 -12.42
C LYS A 19 -15.87 -7.05 -11.62
N LEU A 20 -14.73 -6.36 -11.63
CA LEU A 20 -14.55 -5.05 -11.01
C LEU A 20 -13.95 -4.07 -12.02
N LYS A 21 -14.30 -2.79 -11.90
CA LYS A 21 -13.67 -1.70 -12.64
C LYS A 21 -12.77 -0.90 -11.70
N LEU A 22 -11.46 -0.86 -11.99
CA LEU A 22 -10.47 -0.15 -11.19
C LEU A 22 -10.05 1.15 -11.91
N PRO A 23 -9.75 2.23 -11.16
CA PRO A 23 -9.87 2.36 -9.70
C PRO A 23 -11.30 2.66 -9.22
N GLU A 24 -12.26 2.87 -10.14
CA GLU A 24 -13.66 3.29 -9.90
C GLU A 24 -14.32 2.61 -8.68
N HIS A 25 -14.29 1.28 -8.63
CA HIS A 25 -14.92 0.48 -7.59
C HIS A 25 -14.57 0.91 -6.15
N TYR A 26 -13.32 1.29 -5.89
CA TYR A 26 -12.87 1.70 -4.56
C TYR A 26 -13.05 3.20 -4.32
N ILE A 27 -12.78 4.03 -5.34
CA ILE A 27 -12.85 5.49 -5.20
C ILE A 27 -14.28 5.99 -5.04
N GLU A 28 -15.28 5.32 -5.62
CA GLU A 28 -16.70 5.67 -5.44
C GLU A 28 -17.17 5.52 -3.99
N SER A 29 -16.54 4.60 -3.25
CA SER A 29 -16.77 4.42 -1.81
C SER A 29 -15.79 5.22 -0.94
N GLY A 30 -14.96 6.07 -1.55
CA GLY A 30 -13.94 6.86 -0.85
C GLY A 30 -12.85 6.02 -0.19
N LYS A 31 -12.61 4.80 -0.67
CA LYS A 31 -11.65 3.86 -0.08
C LYS A 31 -10.31 3.91 -0.79
N TRP A 32 -9.25 3.70 0.00
CA TRP A 32 -7.94 3.34 -0.53
C TRP A 32 -7.93 1.87 -0.92
N PHE A 33 -6.98 1.45 -1.73
CA PHE A 33 -6.70 0.04 -1.93
C PHE A 33 -5.21 -0.26 -2.07
N VAL A 34 -4.82 -1.45 -1.63
CA VAL A 34 -3.50 -2.04 -1.87
C VAL A 34 -3.67 -3.17 -2.88
N LEU A 35 -3.22 -2.92 -4.10
CA LEU A 35 -3.05 -3.96 -5.11
C LEU A 35 -1.70 -4.63 -4.91
N PHE A 36 -1.68 -5.95 -4.79
CA PHE A 36 -0.43 -6.70 -4.65
C PHE A 36 -0.42 -7.91 -5.57
N SER A 37 0.71 -8.14 -6.25
CA SER A 37 0.87 -9.32 -7.10
C SER A 37 1.64 -10.43 -6.40
N HIS A 38 1.43 -11.67 -6.84
CA HIS A 38 2.23 -12.83 -6.47
C HIS A 38 2.56 -13.70 -7.69
N PRO A 39 3.71 -14.40 -7.70
CA PRO A 39 4.17 -15.15 -8.87
C PRO A 39 3.23 -16.26 -9.36
N GLY A 40 2.45 -16.87 -8.46
CA GLY A 40 1.48 -17.89 -8.83
C GLY A 40 0.88 -18.62 -7.64
N ASP A 41 -0.31 -19.14 -7.85
CA ASP A 41 -1.05 -19.96 -6.87
C ASP A 41 -0.32 -21.26 -6.55
N PHE A 42 -0.70 -21.91 -5.45
CA PHE A 42 -0.11 -23.19 -5.02
C PHE A 42 1.42 -23.14 -4.81
N THR A 43 1.98 -21.96 -4.55
CA THR A 43 3.39 -21.78 -4.18
C THR A 43 3.52 -21.35 -2.72
N PRO A 44 4.57 -21.82 -2.00
CA PRO A 44 4.61 -21.70 -0.54
C PRO A 44 4.75 -20.25 -0.06
N VAL A 45 5.67 -19.47 -0.63
CA VAL A 45 5.87 -18.07 -0.21
C VAL A 45 4.60 -17.25 -0.45
N CYS A 46 3.93 -17.41 -1.60
CA CYS A 46 2.67 -16.73 -1.88
C CYS A 46 1.59 -17.09 -0.85
N THR A 47 1.52 -18.37 -0.48
CA THR A 47 0.57 -18.85 0.55
C THR A 47 0.83 -18.19 1.90
N THR A 48 2.10 -18.06 2.30
CA THR A 48 2.43 -17.34 3.55
C THR A 48 2.02 -15.87 3.50
N GLU A 49 2.14 -15.21 2.34
CA GLU A 49 1.77 -13.82 2.19
C GLU A 49 0.27 -13.59 2.25
N PHE A 50 -0.53 -14.43 1.59
CA PHE A 50 -1.99 -14.33 1.62
C PHE A 50 -2.54 -14.50 3.03
N VAL A 51 -2.04 -15.48 3.78
CA VAL A 51 -2.41 -15.68 5.19
C VAL A 51 -2.01 -14.46 6.03
N ALA A 52 -0.83 -13.90 5.81
CA ALA A 52 -0.35 -12.76 6.59
C ALA A 52 -1.06 -11.44 6.25
N PHE A 53 -1.50 -11.26 5.00
CA PHE A 53 -2.41 -10.17 4.61
C PHE A 53 -3.78 -10.35 5.25
N GLN A 54 -4.38 -11.55 5.18
CA GLN A 54 -5.69 -11.81 5.78
C GLN A 54 -5.69 -11.54 7.28
N LYS A 55 -4.66 -11.97 8.01
CA LYS A 55 -4.50 -11.69 9.44
C LYS A 55 -4.37 -10.20 9.80
N ARG A 56 -4.13 -9.33 8.82
CA ARG A 56 -4.04 -7.88 8.96
C ARG A 56 -5.16 -7.15 8.24
N TYR A 57 -6.11 -7.86 7.65
CA TYR A 57 -7.11 -7.24 6.79
C TYR A 57 -7.95 -6.24 7.58
N ASP A 58 -8.28 -6.54 8.84
CA ASP A 58 -8.94 -5.61 9.76
C ASP A 58 -8.17 -4.30 9.95
N GLN A 59 -6.83 -4.35 10.08
CA GLN A 59 -6.00 -3.15 10.21
C GLN A 59 -6.05 -2.29 8.95
N PHE A 60 -6.08 -2.90 7.76
CA PHE A 60 -6.28 -2.16 6.51
C PHE A 60 -7.69 -1.53 6.46
N ARG A 61 -8.73 -2.27 6.86
CA ARG A 61 -10.11 -1.77 6.90
C ARG A 61 -10.29 -0.62 7.90
N GLU A 62 -9.66 -0.69 9.07
CA GLU A 62 -9.59 0.40 10.05
C GLU A 62 -8.93 1.66 9.46
N LEU A 63 -7.96 1.48 8.56
CA LEU A 63 -7.34 2.54 7.77
C LEU A 63 -8.13 2.87 6.49
N ASN A 64 -9.42 2.52 6.39
CA ASN A 64 -10.25 2.76 5.20
C ASN A 64 -9.59 2.29 3.88
N THR A 65 -8.91 1.13 3.94
CA THR A 65 -8.10 0.57 2.85
C THR A 65 -8.50 -0.88 2.58
N GLU A 66 -8.76 -1.19 1.32
CA GLU A 66 -9.06 -2.56 0.87
C GLU A 66 -7.83 -3.26 0.32
N LEU A 67 -7.87 -4.59 0.28
CA LEU A 67 -6.83 -5.41 -0.33
C LEU A 67 -7.37 -6.00 -1.65
N ILE A 68 -6.48 -6.14 -2.64
CA ILE A 68 -6.77 -6.88 -3.87
C ILE A 68 -5.51 -7.58 -4.37
N GLY A 69 -5.57 -8.91 -4.47
CA GLY A 69 -4.48 -9.74 -4.98
C GLY A 69 -4.44 -9.79 -6.51
N LEU A 70 -3.33 -10.23 -7.09
CA LEU A 70 -3.18 -10.46 -8.53
C LEU A 70 -2.14 -11.56 -8.82
N SER A 71 -2.50 -12.54 -9.64
CA SER A 71 -1.52 -13.34 -10.39
C SER A 71 -2.01 -13.53 -11.83
N ILE A 72 -1.17 -14.20 -12.63
CA ILE A 72 -1.52 -14.56 -14.02
C ILE A 72 -2.29 -15.89 -14.10
N ASP A 73 -2.63 -16.49 -12.96
CA ASP A 73 -3.44 -17.70 -12.92
C ASP A 73 -4.91 -17.37 -13.21
N GLN A 74 -5.65 -18.37 -13.64
CA GLN A 74 -7.08 -18.22 -13.90
C GLN A 74 -7.90 -18.23 -12.62
N VAL A 75 -9.09 -17.62 -12.65
CA VAL A 75 -9.97 -17.52 -11.46
C VAL A 75 -10.29 -18.88 -10.81
N PHE A 76 -10.36 -19.96 -11.60
CA PHE A 76 -10.60 -21.31 -11.06
C PHE A 76 -9.44 -21.80 -10.18
N SER A 77 -8.21 -21.45 -10.53
CA SER A 77 -7.03 -21.71 -9.70
C SER A 77 -7.14 -20.97 -8.37
N HIS A 78 -7.47 -19.68 -8.41
CA HIS A 78 -7.62 -18.87 -7.20
C HIS A 78 -8.67 -19.45 -6.24
N ILE A 79 -9.84 -19.83 -6.77
CA ILE A 79 -10.92 -20.41 -5.96
C ILE A 79 -10.44 -21.70 -5.29
N LYS A 80 -9.78 -22.59 -6.04
CA LYS A 80 -9.25 -23.83 -5.48
C LYS A 80 -8.12 -23.61 -4.49
N TRP A 81 -7.29 -22.61 -4.70
CA TRP A 81 -6.20 -22.28 -3.80
C TRP A 81 -6.70 -21.67 -2.49
N VAL A 82 -7.67 -20.76 -2.54
CA VAL A 82 -8.32 -20.19 -1.34
C VAL A 82 -9.09 -21.28 -0.57
N GLU A 83 -9.79 -22.18 -1.25
CA GLU A 83 -10.41 -23.37 -0.64
C GLU A 83 -9.37 -24.19 0.12
N TRP A 84 -8.22 -24.48 -0.51
CA TRP A 84 -7.13 -25.20 0.13
C TRP A 84 -6.55 -24.46 1.34
N ILE A 85 -6.36 -23.13 1.26
CA ILE A 85 -5.86 -22.32 2.39
C ILE A 85 -6.83 -22.44 3.58
N LYS A 86 -8.13 -22.33 3.32
CA LYS A 86 -9.16 -22.49 4.35
C LYS A 86 -9.12 -23.89 4.97
N GLU A 87 -9.10 -24.94 4.16
CA GLU A 87 -9.10 -26.32 4.65
C GLU A 87 -7.84 -26.71 5.41
N LYS A 88 -6.67 -26.24 4.99
CA LYS A 88 -5.38 -26.69 5.54
C LYS A 88 -4.80 -25.76 6.59
N LEU A 89 -5.10 -24.47 6.51
CA LEU A 89 -4.52 -23.44 7.38
C LEU A 89 -5.57 -22.76 8.26
N ASP A 90 -6.86 -23.08 8.10
CA ASP A 90 -7.97 -22.50 8.86
C ASP A 90 -8.01 -20.96 8.76
N VAL A 91 -7.81 -20.46 7.54
CA VAL A 91 -7.83 -19.03 7.23
C VAL A 91 -8.73 -18.80 6.02
N ASP A 92 -9.76 -17.98 6.20
CA ASP A 92 -10.67 -17.58 5.12
C ASP A 92 -10.16 -16.31 4.45
N ILE A 93 -9.83 -16.37 3.16
CA ILE A 93 -9.35 -15.19 2.42
C ILE A 93 -10.55 -14.38 1.95
N GLU A 94 -10.71 -13.18 2.51
CA GLU A 94 -11.90 -12.33 2.32
C GLU A 94 -11.72 -11.26 1.24
N PHE A 95 -10.51 -11.04 0.73
CA PHE A 95 -10.25 -10.04 -0.32
C PHE A 95 -10.21 -10.68 -1.71
N PRO A 96 -10.60 -9.94 -2.78
CA PRO A 96 -10.60 -10.46 -4.13
C PRO A 96 -9.18 -10.71 -4.68
N ILE A 97 -9.06 -11.65 -5.60
CA ILE A 97 -7.84 -11.95 -6.35
C ILE A 97 -8.15 -11.76 -7.84
N ILE A 98 -7.40 -10.89 -8.51
CA ILE A 98 -7.47 -10.67 -9.96
C ILE A 98 -6.83 -11.85 -10.68
N ALA A 99 -7.62 -12.44 -11.59
CA ALA A 99 -7.15 -13.40 -12.58
C ALA A 99 -6.73 -12.65 -13.85
N ASP A 100 -5.43 -12.39 -13.98
CA ASP A 100 -4.85 -11.71 -15.14
C ASP A 100 -4.29 -12.73 -16.13
N ASP A 101 -5.15 -13.61 -16.66
CA ASP A 101 -4.80 -14.78 -17.50
C ASP A 101 -3.80 -14.49 -18.63
N ARG A 102 -3.80 -13.26 -19.15
CA ARG A 102 -2.92 -12.80 -20.24
C ARG A 102 -1.78 -11.90 -19.79
N GLY A 103 -1.71 -11.58 -18.50
CA GLY A 103 -0.72 -10.67 -17.93
C GLY A 103 -0.86 -9.23 -18.40
N GLU A 104 -2.02 -8.81 -18.92
CA GLU A 104 -2.19 -7.50 -19.55
C GLU A 104 -2.02 -6.37 -18.52
N LEU A 105 -2.65 -6.53 -17.35
CA LEU A 105 -2.52 -5.57 -16.26
C LEU A 105 -1.13 -5.66 -15.63
N ALA A 106 -0.60 -6.86 -15.45
CA ALA A 106 0.74 -7.10 -14.93
C ALA A 106 1.81 -6.43 -15.80
N VAL A 107 1.72 -6.50 -17.13
CA VAL A 107 2.62 -5.79 -18.05
C VAL A 107 2.43 -4.28 -17.94
N LYS A 108 1.18 -3.80 -17.92
CA LYS A 108 0.87 -2.35 -17.83
C LYS A 108 1.48 -1.72 -16.57
N LEU A 109 1.41 -2.44 -15.46
CA LEU A 109 1.94 -2.03 -14.16
C LEU A 109 3.42 -2.38 -13.97
N GLY A 110 4.06 -3.11 -14.89
CA GLY A 110 5.47 -3.48 -14.76
C GLY A 110 5.75 -4.57 -13.73
N MET A 111 4.78 -5.44 -13.46
CA MET A 111 4.87 -6.54 -12.51
C MET A 111 5.56 -7.78 -13.09
N ILE A 112 5.80 -7.86 -14.39
CA ILE A 112 6.54 -8.97 -15.02
C ILE A 112 7.99 -8.53 -15.23
N SER A 113 8.93 -9.26 -14.60
CA SER A 113 10.35 -8.99 -14.79
C SER A 113 10.83 -9.61 -16.11
N PRO A 114 11.56 -8.87 -16.96
CA PRO A 114 12.11 -9.42 -18.20
C PRO A 114 13.16 -10.52 -17.97
N TYR A 115 13.60 -10.71 -16.72
CA TYR A 115 14.62 -11.67 -16.32
C TYR A 115 14.07 -12.92 -15.62
N LYS A 116 12.76 -12.98 -15.29
CA LYS A 116 12.17 -14.02 -14.42
C LYS A 116 10.90 -14.67 -14.99
N GLY A 117 10.96 -15.09 -16.25
CA GLY A 117 9.86 -15.81 -16.91
C GLY A 117 8.60 -14.95 -17.08
N ASN A 118 7.44 -15.59 -17.18
CA ASN A 118 6.17 -14.91 -17.43
C ASN A 118 5.39 -14.56 -16.15
N ASN A 119 5.83 -15.07 -15.00
CA ASN A 119 5.17 -14.87 -13.73
C ASN A 119 5.46 -13.47 -13.19
N THR A 120 4.52 -12.92 -12.42
CA THR A 120 4.73 -11.63 -11.77
C THR A 120 5.84 -11.71 -10.72
N VAL A 121 6.45 -10.56 -10.41
CA VAL A 121 7.21 -10.36 -9.17
C VAL A 121 6.23 -10.04 -8.02
N ARG A 122 6.74 -9.84 -6.81
CA ARG A 122 5.93 -9.47 -5.64
C ARG A 122 5.77 -7.95 -5.58
N ALA A 123 4.94 -7.40 -6.45
CA ALA A 123 4.68 -5.96 -6.50
C ALA A 123 3.60 -5.55 -5.50
N VAL A 124 3.67 -4.31 -5.01
CA VAL A 124 2.66 -3.66 -4.17
C VAL A 124 2.43 -2.26 -4.70
N PHE A 125 1.16 -1.89 -4.89
CA PHE A 125 0.70 -0.57 -5.26
C PHE A 125 -0.27 -0.09 -4.19
N VAL A 126 0.10 0.99 -3.50
CA VAL A 126 -0.81 1.68 -2.58
C VAL A 126 -1.48 2.80 -3.37
N VAL A 127 -2.81 2.76 -3.49
CA VAL A 127 -3.60 3.71 -4.27
C VAL A 127 -4.60 4.40 -3.34
N ASP A 128 -4.62 5.74 -3.39
CA ASP A 128 -5.51 6.52 -2.52
C ASP A 128 -6.96 6.57 -3.00
N ALA A 129 -7.83 7.15 -2.17
CA ALA A 129 -9.25 7.33 -2.45
C ALA A 129 -9.55 8.24 -3.67
N THR A 130 -8.54 8.90 -4.24
CA THR A 130 -8.67 9.66 -5.50
C THR A 130 -8.20 8.85 -6.72
N GLY A 131 -7.78 7.60 -6.51
CA GLY A 131 -7.21 6.74 -7.55
C GLY A 131 -5.77 7.08 -7.88
N THR A 132 -5.04 7.80 -7.03
CA THR A 132 -3.63 8.17 -7.27
C THR A 132 -2.70 7.12 -6.68
N ILE A 133 -1.69 6.69 -7.45
CA ILE A 133 -0.65 5.77 -6.96
C ILE A 133 0.27 6.52 -5.99
N ARG A 134 0.31 6.09 -4.72
CA ARG A 134 1.05 6.74 -3.63
C ARG A 134 2.35 6.07 -3.28
N ALA A 135 2.45 4.77 -3.50
CA ALA A 135 3.67 4.02 -3.32
C ALA A 135 3.69 2.79 -4.23
N ILE A 136 4.90 2.41 -4.64
CA ILE A 136 5.17 1.20 -5.42
C ILE A 136 6.35 0.48 -4.78
N ILE A 137 6.20 -0.83 -4.53
CA ILE A 137 7.26 -1.68 -3.96
C ILE A 137 7.39 -2.92 -4.85
N TYR A 138 8.61 -3.31 -5.20
CA TYR A 138 8.89 -4.55 -5.94
C TYR A 138 9.82 -5.45 -5.13
N TYR A 139 9.32 -6.62 -4.74
CA TYR A 139 10.12 -7.70 -4.17
C TYR A 139 10.34 -8.79 -5.23
N PRO A 140 11.51 -9.46 -5.23
CA PRO A 140 11.73 -10.61 -6.09
C PRO A 140 10.89 -11.82 -5.63
N GLN A 141 10.78 -12.84 -6.47
CA GLN A 141 9.93 -14.01 -6.22
C GLN A 141 10.35 -14.80 -4.97
N GLU A 142 11.65 -14.82 -4.68
CA GLU A 142 12.30 -15.56 -3.60
C GLU A 142 12.21 -14.90 -2.21
N VAL A 143 11.76 -13.64 -2.11
CA VAL A 143 11.68 -12.90 -0.83
C VAL A 143 10.21 -12.56 -0.52
N GLY A 144 9.67 -13.17 0.52
CA GLY A 144 8.35 -12.79 1.06
C GLY A 144 8.38 -11.38 1.66
N ARG A 145 7.30 -10.63 1.47
CA ARG A 145 7.14 -9.25 1.95
C ARG A 145 6.88 -9.21 3.45
N ASN A 146 7.20 -8.06 4.04
CA ASN A 146 6.76 -7.72 5.39
C ASN A 146 5.44 -6.94 5.32
N MET A 147 4.34 -7.57 5.75
CA MET A 147 3.01 -6.97 5.68
C MET A 147 2.83 -5.83 6.69
N ASP A 148 3.57 -5.83 7.81
CA ASP A 148 3.54 -4.74 8.79
C ASP A 148 4.10 -3.44 8.20
N GLU A 149 5.09 -3.54 7.29
CA GLU A 149 5.60 -2.37 6.58
C GLU A 149 4.55 -1.77 5.64
N ILE A 150 3.72 -2.60 5.02
CA ILE A 150 2.65 -2.13 4.13
C ILE A 150 1.56 -1.43 4.94
N VAL A 151 1.16 -1.98 6.09
CA VAL A 151 0.23 -1.30 7.02
C VAL A 151 0.81 0.04 7.48
N ARG A 152 2.08 0.05 7.92
CA ARG A 152 2.78 1.26 8.36
C ARG A 152 2.83 2.31 7.25
N LEU A 153 3.10 1.89 6.00
CA LEU A 153 3.17 2.77 4.85
C LEU A 153 1.81 3.42 4.54
N VAL A 154 0.72 2.66 4.55
CA VAL A 154 -0.64 3.21 4.38
C VAL A 154 -0.93 4.25 5.46
N LYS A 155 -0.68 3.91 6.74
CA LYS A 155 -0.86 4.83 7.86
C LYS A 155 -0.03 6.11 7.72
N ALA A 156 1.23 6.00 7.29
CA ALA A 156 2.11 7.14 7.08
C ALA A 156 1.63 8.04 5.93
N LEU A 157 1.16 7.46 4.82
CA LEU A 157 0.63 8.20 3.68
C LEU A 157 -0.66 8.96 4.04
N GLN A 158 -1.57 8.33 4.78
CA GLN A 158 -2.78 9.00 5.27
C GLN A 158 -2.47 10.09 6.30
N THR A 159 -1.43 9.87 7.13
CA THR A 159 -0.91 10.91 8.03
C THR A 159 -0.35 12.10 7.23
N ALA A 160 0.29 11.84 6.09
CA ALA A 160 0.77 12.89 5.21
C ALA A 160 -0.36 13.71 4.59
N ASP A 161 -1.49 13.07 4.26
CA ASP A 161 -2.69 13.76 3.75
C ASP A 161 -3.34 14.69 4.80
N LYS A 162 -3.07 14.47 6.09
CA LYS A 162 -3.41 15.41 7.17
C LYS A 162 -2.48 16.64 7.24
N GLY A 163 -1.52 16.77 6.32
CA GLY A 163 -0.61 17.91 6.23
C GLY A 163 0.71 17.75 6.99
N TYR A 164 1.06 16.52 7.39
CA TYR A 164 2.32 16.21 8.06
C TYR A 164 3.31 15.48 7.13
N ALA A 165 4.55 15.32 7.59
CA ALA A 165 5.49 14.36 7.06
C ALA A 165 5.88 13.38 8.17
N THR A 166 6.15 12.12 7.83
CA THR A 166 6.61 11.12 8.80
C THR A 166 8.13 10.96 8.74
N PRO A 167 8.85 10.95 9.87
CA PRO A 167 10.28 10.68 9.88
C PRO A 167 10.60 9.22 9.49
N ALA A 168 11.88 8.93 9.25
CA ALA A 168 12.34 7.56 9.04
C ALA A 168 11.97 6.65 10.22
N ASN A 169 11.61 5.39 9.94
CA ASN A 169 11.17 4.40 10.93
C ASN A 169 9.95 4.80 11.78
N TRP A 170 9.20 5.84 11.42
CA TRP A 170 7.98 6.24 12.13
C TRP A 170 6.97 5.08 12.22
N PRO A 171 6.39 4.79 13.41
CA PRO A 171 6.35 5.61 14.63
C PRO A 171 7.50 5.40 15.63
N ASN A 172 8.54 4.65 15.27
CA ASN A 172 9.69 4.35 16.13
C ASN A 172 10.95 5.07 15.64
N ASN A 173 10.86 6.35 15.30
CA ASN A 173 12.05 7.10 14.89
C ASN A 173 13.05 7.23 16.06
N ASP A 174 14.35 7.08 15.77
CA ASP A 174 15.42 6.99 16.79
C ASP A 174 15.50 8.18 17.76
N PHE A 175 15.04 9.38 17.35
CA PHE A 175 15.11 10.58 18.20
C PHE A 175 13.81 11.39 18.24
N LEU A 176 12.90 11.19 17.30
CA LEU A 176 11.55 11.80 17.31
C LEU A 176 10.47 10.85 17.83
N ASN A 177 10.77 9.56 18.01
CA ASN A 177 9.79 8.53 18.37
C ASN A 177 8.57 8.60 17.43
N GLU A 178 7.37 8.77 18.00
CA GLU A 178 6.09 8.82 17.28
C GLU A 178 5.73 10.19 16.71
N LYS A 179 6.57 11.22 16.91
CA LYS A 179 6.29 12.58 16.47
C LYS A 179 6.30 12.69 14.94
N VAL A 180 5.51 13.63 14.45
CA VAL A 180 5.39 13.95 13.02
C VAL A 180 6.09 15.26 12.69
N ILE A 181 6.65 15.34 11.50
CA ILE A 181 7.35 16.51 10.99
C ILE A 181 6.33 17.45 10.35
N VAL A 182 6.47 18.75 10.61
CA VAL A 182 5.72 19.77 9.89
C VAL A 182 6.45 20.02 8.56
N PRO A 183 5.77 20.03 7.39
CA PRO A 183 6.41 20.29 6.09
C PRO A 183 7.19 21.61 6.08
N PRO A 184 8.43 21.64 5.57
CA PRO A 184 9.35 22.76 5.76
C PRO A 184 8.79 24.08 5.22
N ALA A 185 9.10 25.20 5.91
CA ALA A 185 8.79 26.52 5.39
C ALA A 185 9.45 26.72 4.01
N ASN A 186 8.64 27.14 3.03
CA ASN A 186 9.10 27.34 1.65
C ASN A 186 9.30 28.82 1.27
N ASN A 187 9.14 29.74 2.23
CA ASN A 187 9.34 31.17 2.02
C ASN A 187 9.73 31.89 3.34
N MET A 188 10.14 33.15 3.21
CA MET A 188 10.68 33.94 4.34
C MET A 188 9.63 34.24 5.43
N ASP A 189 8.37 34.44 5.06
CA ASP A 189 7.30 34.70 6.02
C ASP A 189 6.97 33.44 6.83
N ALA A 190 6.85 32.30 6.15
CA ALA A 190 6.65 30.99 6.79
C ALA A 190 7.82 30.64 7.72
N ARG A 191 9.06 30.96 7.32
CA ARG A 191 10.25 30.80 8.17
C ARG A 191 10.13 31.65 9.44
N LYS A 192 9.75 32.92 9.32
CA LYS A 192 9.60 33.83 10.48
C LYS A 192 8.55 33.31 11.46
N LYS A 193 7.36 32.93 10.95
CA LYS A 193 6.27 32.35 11.75
C LYS A 193 6.72 31.07 12.49
N ARG A 194 7.49 30.20 11.83
CA ARG A 194 8.02 28.98 12.47
C ARG A 194 8.99 29.26 13.59
N LEU A 195 9.91 30.21 13.41
CA LEU A 195 10.82 30.62 14.46
C LEU A 195 10.06 31.21 15.67
N GLU A 196 8.99 31.95 15.43
CA GLU A 196 8.10 32.46 16.50
C GLU A 196 7.37 31.31 17.21
N ALA A 197 6.80 30.35 16.47
CA ALA A 197 6.13 29.17 17.01
C ALA A 197 7.07 28.25 17.81
N CYS A 198 8.34 28.09 17.38
CA CYS A 198 9.33 27.35 18.15
C CYS A 198 9.75 28.10 19.42
N LYS A 199 9.87 29.43 19.37
CA LYS A 199 10.17 30.25 20.55
C LYS A 199 9.04 30.27 21.57
N SER A 200 7.79 30.22 21.12
CA SER A 200 6.62 30.16 22.01
C SER A 200 6.36 28.77 22.60
N GLY A 201 7.05 27.73 22.11
CA GLY A 201 6.83 26.34 22.50
C GLY A 201 5.64 25.66 21.83
N GLU A 202 4.99 26.33 20.87
CA GLU A 202 3.89 25.74 20.07
C GLU A 202 4.39 24.59 19.18
N LEU A 203 5.60 24.73 18.65
CA LEU A 203 6.29 23.70 17.86
C LEU A 203 7.62 23.35 18.50
N GLN A 204 7.98 22.07 18.46
CA GLN A 204 9.34 21.63 18.77
C GLN A 204 10.15 21.67 17.46
N GLY A 205 11.44 21.95 17.55
CA GLY A 205 12.27 21.99 16.35
C GLY A 205 13.75 22.15 16.63
N TYR A 206 14.56 21.56 15.76
CA TYR A 206 16.01 21.73 15.77
C TYR A 206 16.44 22.99 15.01
N ASP A 207 15.65 23.39 14.01
CA ASP A 207 15.83 24.62 13.24
C ASP A 207 14.49 24.98 12.54
N TRP A 208 14.42 26.15 11.90
CA TRP A 208 13.21 26.66 11.22
C TRP A 208 12.67 25.73 10.13
N TRP A 209 13.53 24.90 9.51
CA TRP A 209 13.13 23.91 8.51
C TRP A 209 12.74 22.58 9.16
N PHE A 210 13.31 22.26 10.32
CA PHE A 210 13.08 21.01 11.05
C PHE A 210 12.21 21.23 12.29
N CYS A 211 10.92 21.43 12.06
CA CYS A 211 9.92 21.50 13.12
C CYS A 211 9.09 20.19 13.16
N TYR A 212 8.69 19.77 14.34
CA TYR A 212 7.91 18.57 14.59
C TYR A 212 6.92 18.79 15.74
N THR A 213 5.92 17.92 15.81
CA THR A 213 4.84 18.00 16.78
C THR A 213 4.26 16.60 17.03
N ASP A 214 3.47 16.46 18.08
CA ASP A 214 2.68 15.24 18.28
C ASP A 214 1.57 15.17 17.22
N LEU A 215 1.24 13.95 16.78
CA LEU A 215 0.16 13.77 15.81
C LEU A 215 -1.16 14.19 16.46
N LYS A 216 -1.78 15.24 15.93
CA LYS A 216 -3.13 15.66 16.33
C LYS A 216 -4.15 14.72 15.67
N GLU A 217 -5.13 14.26 16.44
CA GLU A 217 -6.21 13.37 15.96
C GLU A 217 -6.98 13.98 14.78
#